data_AF-A0A1F9SC98-F1
#
_entry.id   AF-A0A1F9SC98-F1
#
_cell.length_a   1.000
_cell.length_b   1.000
_cell.length_c   1.000
_cell.angle_alpha   90.00
_cell.angle_beta   90.00
_cell.angle_gamma   90.00
#
_symmetry.space_group_name_H-M   'P 1'
#
loop_
_entity.id
_entity.type
_entity.pdbx_description
1 polymer ?
#
loop_
_entity_poly.entity_id
_entity_poly.type
_entity_poly.pdbx_seq_one_letter_code
_entity_poly.pdbx_strand_id
1 'polypeptide(L)'
;MRKLWLKVTDRRFRAALAAVEQTGAALGDLEAAPASAPVFFRPLRAALAAAAASPSGQASARARTAAEEFVLRLERVFADLALHNTRPDDAVREAMLRLQRACAAAGSLASPGRRAAAAEQIRGLCAGSRKVLDLARGAAASAPADFPQNLKFSSIYSGLADATDAFERCAEALFNV
;
A
#
# COMPACT_ATOMS: atom_id res chain seq x y z
N MET A 1 5.88 -29.31 1.31
CA MET A 1 6.23 -28.58 0.06
C MET A 1 5.10 -28.56 -0.99
N ARG A 2 4.44 -29.69 -1.31
CA ARG A 2 3.34 -29.76 -2.32
C ARG A 2 2.19 -28.75 -2.15
N LYS A 3 1.75 -28.47 -0.91
CA LYS A 3 0.65 -27.51 -0.61
C LYS A 3 1.01 -26.05 -0.89
N LEU A 4 2.28 -25.66 -0.75
CA LEU A 4 2.70 -24.27 -0.94
C LEU A 4 2.85 -23.95 -2.44
N TRP A 5 3.30 -24.93 -3.23
CA TRP A 5 3.34 -24.85 -4.69
C TRP A 5 1.95 -24.64 -5.31
N LEU A 6 0.93 -25.35 -4.82
CA LEU A 6 -0.47 -25.19 -5.26
C LEU A 6 -1.07 -23.81 -4.92
N LYS A 7 -0.59 -23.18 -3.83
CA LYS A 7 -1.04 -21.85 -3.41
C LYS A 7 -0.35 -20.73 -4.19
N VAL A 8 0.91 -20.92 -4.57
CA VAL A 8 1.63 -20.00 -5.46
C VAL A 8 1.10 -20.06 -6.89
N THR A 9 0.41 -21.14 -7.30
CA THR A 9 -0.32 -21.21 -8.58
C THR A 9 -1.69 -20.52 -8.57
N ASP A 10 -2.15 -20.05 -7.41
CA ASP A 10 -3.43 -19.36 -7.28
C ASP A 10 -3.39 -17.97 -7.95
N ARG A 11 -4.28 -17.75 -8.92
CA ARG A 11 -4.36 -16.49 -9.66
C ARG A 11 -4.67 -15.30 -8.76
N ARG A 12 -5.44 -15.48 -7.69
CA ARG A 12 -5.78 -14.41 -6.74
C ARG A 12 -4.57 -14.00 -5.91
N PHE A 13 -3.80 -14.98 -5.43
CA PHE A 13 -2.55 -14.73 -4.72
C PHE A 13 -1.52 -14.03 -5.60
N ARG A 14 -1.31 -14.52 -6.84
CA ARG A 14 -0.39 -13.89 -7.80
C ARG A 14 -0.80 -12.46 -8.16
N ALA A 15 -2.09 -12.23 -8.38
CA ALA A 15 -2.59 -10.89 -8.69
C ALA A 15 -2.39 -9.92 -7.52
N ALA A 16 -2.63 -10.36 -6.28
CA ALA A 16 -2.37 -9.57 -5.08
C ALA A 16 -0.89 -9.20 -4.95
N LEU A 17 0.00 -10.20 -5.09
CA LEU A 17 1.44 -9.98 -4.99
C LEU A 17 1.96 -9.03 -6.09
N ALA A 18 1.54 -9.28 -7.34
CA ALA A 18 1.93 -8.45 -8.47
C ALA A 18 1.42 -7.00 -8.33
N ALA A 19 0.22 -6.80 -7.78
CA ALA A 19 -0.31 -5.46 -7.54
C ALA A 19 0.50 -4.71 -6.49
N VAL A 20 0.86 -5.36 -5.39
CA VAL A 20 1.72 -4.79 -4.35
C VAL A 20 3.11 -4.43 -4.90
N GLU A 21 3.74 -5.34 -5.63
CA GLU A 21 5.09 -5.12 -6.19
C GLU A 21 5.11 -3.96 -7.19
N GLN A 22 4.16 -3.95 -8.13
CA GLN A 22 4.03 -2.86 -9.12
C GLN A 22 3.75 -1.52 -8.44
N THR A 23 2.86 -1.52 -7.45
CA THR A 23 2.54 -0.31 -6.68
C THR A 23 3.78 0.22 -5.97
N GLY A 24 4.52 -0.64 -5.26
CA GLY A 24 5.75 -0.26 -4.58
C GLY A 24 6.79 0.33 -5.53
N ALA A 25 7.01 -0.30 -6.69
CA ALA A 25 7.97 0.17 -7.69
C ALA A 25 7.61 1.55 -8.25
N ALA A 26 6.32 1.86 -8.39
CA ALA A 26 5.83 3.10 -8.98
C ALA A 26 5.69 4.27 -7.98
N LEU A 27 5.88 4.04 -6.67
CA LEU A 27 5.63 5.08 -5.66
C LEU A 27 6.42 6.37 -5.91
N GLY A 28 7.69 6.28 -6.32
CA GLY A 28 8.50 7.46 -6.64
C GLY A 28 8.03 8.21 -7.89
N ASP A 29 7.59 7.49 -8.92
CA ASP A 29 7.04 8.11 -10.14
C ASP A 29 5.69 8.78 -9.86
N LEU A 30 4.85 8.16 -9.02
CA LEU A 30 3.57 8.71 -8.59
C LEU A 30 3.75 9.90 -7.64
N GLU A 31 4.80 9.93 -6.82
CA GLU A 31 5.19 11.10 -6.03
C GLU A 31 5.53 12.29 -6.94
N ALA A 32 6.30 12.04 -8.00
CA ALA A 32 6.70 13.06 -8.97
C ALA A 32 5.54 13.53 -9.86
N ALA A 33 4.58 12.65 -10.18
CA ALA A 33 3.42 12.93 -11.01
C ALA A 33 2.11 12.35 -10.45
N PRO A 34 1.53 12.92 -9.38
CA PRO A 34 0.33 12.38 -8.73
C PRO A 34 -0.89 12.29 -9.65
N ALA A 35 -1.00 13.20 -10.63
CA ALA A 35 -2.08 13.20 -11.62
C ALA A 35 -2.10 11.96 -12.53
N SER A 36 -1.00 11.21 -12.61
CA SER A 36 -0.90 9.97 -13.38
C SER A 36 -1.49 8.75 -12.65
N ALA A 37 -1.86 8.89 -11.37
CA ALA A 37 -2.36 7.79 -10.55
C ALA A 37 -3.56 7.03 -11.16
N PRO A 38 -4.62 7.69 -11.68
CA PRO A 38 -5.75 6.95 -12.27
C PRO A 38 -5.34 6.07 -13.46
N VAL A 39 -4.38 6.54 -14.28
CA VAL A 39 -3.88 5.79 -15.43
C VAL A 39 -3.08 4.58 -14.97
N PHE A 40 -2.27 4.73 -13.92
CA PHE A 40 -1.47 3.67 -13.32
C PHE A 40 -2.33 2.60 -12.61
N PHE A 41 -3.29 3.00 -11.77
CA PHE A 41 -4.04 2.06 -10.94
C PHE A 41 -5.17 1.35 -11.69
N ARG A 42 -5.70 1.93 -12.77
CA ARG A 42 -6.76 1.31 -13.60
C ARG A 42 -6.42 -0.13 -14.04
N PRO A 43 -5.26 -0.42 -14.68
CA PRO A 43 -4.91 -1.79 -15.07
C PRO A 43 -4.73 -2.73 -13.87
N LEU A 44 -4.22 -2.25 -12.73
CA LEU A 44 -4.07 -3.05 -11.50
C LEU A 44 -5.43 -3.49 -10.95
N ARG A 45 -6.38 -2.55 -10.85
CA ARG A 45 -7.75 -2.85 -10.42
C ARG A 45 -8.43 -3.86 -11.35
N ALA A 46 -8.29 -3.69 -12.66
CA ALA A 46 -8.83 -4.63 -13.63
C ALA A 46 -8.24 -6.06 -13.46
N ALA A 47 -6.93 -6.17 -13.22
CA ALA A 47 -6.27 -7.47 -12.99
C ALA A 47 -6.77 -8.14 -11.69
N LEU A 48 -6.91 -7.38 -10.61
CA LEU A 48 -7.44 -7.87 -9.33
C LEU A 48 -8.90 -8.30 -9.43
N ALA A 49 -9.72 -7.58 -10.19
CA ALA A 49 -11.10 -7.95 -10.47
C ALA A 49 -11.18 -9.24 -11.32
N ALA A 50 -10.38 -9.34 -12.38
CA ALA A 50 -10.33 -10.53 -13.23
C ALA A 50 -9.87 -11.79 -12.46
N ALA A 51 -8.98 -11.63 -11.47
CA ALA A 51 -8.55 -12.74 -10.62
C ALA A 51 -9.69 -13.25 -9.71
N ALA A 52 -10.68 -12.43 -9.37
CA ALA A 52 -11.81 -12.83 -8.53
C ALA A 52 -12.63 -13.98 -9.14
N ALA A 53 -12.71 -14.06 -10.47
CA ALA A 53 -13.44 -15.12 -11.19
C ALA A 53 -12.82 -16.53 -11.07
N SER A 54 -11.59 -16.66 -10.54
CA SER A 54 -10.92 -17.97 -10.44
C SER A 54 -11.39 -18.79 -9.23
N PRO A 55 -11.74 -20.08 -9.39
CA PRO A 55 -12.07 -20.95 -8.26
C PRO A 55 -10.82 -21.13 -7.39
N SER A 56 -10.87 -20.66 -6.15
CA SER A 56 -9.73 -20.70 -5.21
C SER A 56 -10.18 -20.58 -3.77
N GLY A 57 -9.26 -20.87 -2.84
CA GLY A 57 -9.51 -20.88 -1.40
C GLY A 57 -9.81 -19.49 -0.81
N GLN A 58 -10.47 -19.49 0.35
CA GLN A 58 -10.88 -18.27 1.05
C GLN A 58 -9.69 -17.37 1.43
N ALA A 59 -8.53 -17.95 1.73
CA ALA A 59 -7.31 -17.19 2.06
C ALA A 59 -6.81 -16.33 0.89
N SER A 60 -6.71 -16.91 -0.32
CA SER A 60 -6.31 -16.18 -1.53
C SER A 60 -7.32 -15.10 -1.92
N ALA A 61 -8.62 -15.35 -1.66
CA ALA A 61 -9.66 -14.34 -1.85
C ALA A 61 -9.47 -13.13 -0.93
N ARG A 62 -9.15 -13.38 0.35
CA ARG A 62 -8.84 -12.31 1.33
C ARG A 62 -7.62 -11.49 0.90
N ALA A 63 -6.54 -12.14 0.48
CA ALA A 63 -5.34 -11.45 0.00
C ALA A 63 -5.62 -10.54 -1.19
N ARG A 64 -6.40 -11.01 -2.17
CA ARG A 64 -6.83 -10.22 -3.33
C ARG A 64 -7.69 -9.03 -2.93
N THR A 65 -8.69 -9.22 -2.07
CA THR A 65 -9.55 -8.13 -1.59
C THR A 65 -8.76 -7.08 -0.81
N ALA A 66 -7.82 -7.52 0.05
CA ALA A 66 -6.97 -6.59 0.78
C ALA A 66 -6.01 -5.81 -0.15
N ALA A 67 -5.48 -6.45 -1.21
CA ALA A 67 -4.68 -5.77 -2.22
C ALA A 67 -5.49 -4.71 -3.00
N GLU A 68 -6.76 -5.01 -3.30
CA GLU A 68 -7.67 -4.07 -3.95
C GLU A 68 -7.98 -2.86 -3.06
N GLU A 69 -8.21 -3.08 -1.76
CA GLU A 69 -8.39 -1.99 -0.80
C GLU A 69 -7.14 -1.10 -0.72
N PHE A 70 -5.95 -1.71 -0.64
CA PHE A 70 -4.68 -0.99 -0.62
C PHE A 70 -4.52 -0.10 -1.87
N VAL A 71 -4.71 -0.67 -3.06
CA VAL A 71 -4.62 0.05 -4.34
C VAL A 71 -5.60 1.23 -4.38
N LEU A 72 -6.86 1.02 -3.98
CA LEU A 72 -7.88 2.08 -3.99
C LEU A 72 -7.54 3.23 -3.04
N ARG A 73 -7.08 2.92 -1.83
CA ARG A 73 -6.70 3.94 -0.84
C ARG A 73 -5.50 4.75 -1.31
N LEU A 74 -4.51 4.08 -1.90
CA LEU A 74 -3.33 4.76 -2.39
C LEU A 74 -3.62 5.61 -3.64
N GLU A 75 -4.47 5.12 -4.56
CA GLU A 75 -4.98 5.91 -5.70
C GLU A 75 -5.63 7.21 -5.21
N ARG A 76 -6.43 7.13 -4.13
CA ARG A 76 -7.06 8.30 -3.51
C ARG A 76 -6.05 9.29 -2.94
N VAL A 77 -4.99 8.83 -2.28
CA VAL A 77 -3.92 9.71 -1.75
C VAL A 77 -3.29 10.53 -2.87
N PHE A 78 -2.95 9.91 -3.99
CA PHE A 78 -2.39 10.62 -5.14
C PHE A 78 -3.40 11.53 -5.83
N ALA A 79 -4.68 11.13 -5.88
CA ALA A 79 -5.75 12.00 -6.35
C ALA A 79 -5.89 13.27 -5.47
N ASP A 80 -5.79 13.13 -4.15
CA ASP A 80 -5.83 14.26 -3.21
C ASP A 80 -4.60 15.19 -3.37
N LEU A 81 -3.40 14.61 -3.56
CA LEU A 81 -2.19 15.38 -3.89
C LEU A 81 -2.35 16.18 -5.18
N ALA A 82 -2.89 15.54 -6.23
CA ALA A 82 -3.17 16.19 -7.51
C ALA A 82 -4.24 17.28 -7.39
N LEU A 83 -5.34 17.00 -6.69
CA LEU A 83 -6.46 17.92 -6.47
C LEU A 83 -6.00 19.21 -5.77
N HIS A 84 -5.12 19.07 -4.78
CA HIS A 84 -4.60 20.20 -4.03
C HIS A 84 -3.37 20.86 -4.67
N ASN A 85 -2.86 20.32 -5.79
CA ASN A 85 -1.62 20.73 -6.44
C ASN A 85 -0.45 20.82 -5.43
N THR A 86 -0.41 19.86 -4.51
CA THR A 86 0.53 19.85 -3.38
C THR A 86 1.64 18.86 -3.66
N ARG A 87 2.90 19.29 -3.43
CA ARG A 87 4.03 18.36 -3.41
C ARG A 87 4.11 17.64 -2.07
N PRO A 88 4.43 16.34 -2.06
CA PRO A 88 4.75 15.62 -0.83
C PRO A 88 5.83 16.34 -0.03
N ASP A 89 5.53 16.57 1.25
CA ASP A 89 6.49 17.08 2.23
C ASP A 89 7.39 15.94 2.73
N ASP A 90 8.37 16.26 3.57
CA ASP A 90 9.35 15.27 4.04
C ASP A 90 8.69 14.11 4.79
N ALA A 91 7.63 14.37 5.55
CA ALA A 91 6.90 13.33 6.28
C ALA A 91 6.20 12.36 5.32
N VAL A 92 5.51 12.87 4.29
CA VAL A 92 4.84 12.04 3.28
C VAL A 92 5.86 11.25 2.47
N ARG A 93 6.98 11.86 2.07
CA ARG A 93 8.06 11.16 1.33
C ARG A 93 8.67 10.03 2.13
N GLU A 94 8.98 10.29 3.39
CA GLU A 94 9.61 9.33 4.29
C GLU A 94 8.64 8.18 4.67
N ALA A 95 7.34 8.45 4.70
CA ALA A 95 6.28 7.43 4.80
C ALA A 95 6.16 6.60 3.49
N MET A 96 6.13 7.26 2.33
CA MET A 96 6.09 6.60 1.01
C MET A 96 7.32 5.71 0.77
N LEU A 97 8.52 6.17 1.16
CA LEU A 97 9.74 5.39 1.06
C LEU A 97 9.69 4.12 1.92
N ARG A 98 9.15 4.21 3.14
CA ARG A 98 8.93 3.02 3.98
C ARG A 98 7.91 2.08 3.35
N LEU A 99 6.81 2.60 2.82
CA LEU A 99 5.80 1.80 2.13
C LEU A 99 6.40 1.11 0.90
N GLN A 100 7.20 1.81 0.09
CA GLN A 100 7.94 1.24 -1.06
C GLN A 100 8.84 0.08 -0.64
N ARG A 101 9.64 0.26 0.41
CA ARG A 101 10.49 -0.82 0.96
C ARG A 101 9.66 -1.99 1.47
N ALA A 102 8.48 -1.73 2.04
CA ALA A 102 7.61 -2.76 2.57
C ALA A 102 6.95 -3.56 1.43
N CYS A 103 6.50 -2.89 0.36
CA CYS A 103 6.02 -3.54 -0.85
C CYS A 103 7.11 -4.39 -1.51
N ALA A 104 8.37 -3.92 -1.57
CA ALA A 104 9.49 -4.69 -2.09
C ALA A 104 9.78 -5.97 -1.27
N ALA A 105 9.50 -5.96 0.04
CA ALA A 105 9.63 -7.14 0.90
C ALA A 105 8.49 -8.16 0.70
N ALA A 106 7.34 -7.76 0.15
CA ALA A 106 6.15 -8.61 0.03
C ALA A 106 6.39 -9.88 -0.80
N GLY A 107 7.22 -9.82 -1.85
CA GLY A 107 7.63 -10.99 -2.64
C GLY A 107 8.21 -12.13 -1.80
N SER A 108 8.90 -11.80 -0.70
CA SER A 108 9.49 -12.79 0.21
C SER A 108 8.45 -13.52 1.08
N LEU A 109 7.20 -13.03 1.16
CA LEU A 109 6.11 -13.73 1.86
C LEU A 109 5.72 -15.04 1.16
N ALA A 110 5.97 -15.15 -0.14
CA ALA A 110 5.74 -16.39 -0.90
C ALA A 110 6.80 -17.48 -0.62
N SER A 111 7.91 -17.15 0.06
CA SER A 111 9.05 -18.05 0.25
C SER A 111 9.12 -18.57 1.70
N PRO A 112 8.98 -19.89 1.96
CA PRO A 112 8.90 -20.43 3.33
C PRO A 112 10.05 -20.02 4.25
N GLY A 113 11.28 -19.99 3.75
CA GLY A 113 12.47 -19.65 4.53
C GLY A 113 12.64 -18.16 4.83
N ARG A 114 11.92 -17.28 4.12
CA ARG A 114 12.03 -15.82 4.28
C ARG A 114 10.74 -15.17 4.79
N ARG A 115 9.63 -15.91 4.79
CA ARG A 115 8.29 -15.41 5.09
C ARG A 115 8.17 -14.73 6.45
N ALA A 116 8.70 -15.33 7.52
CA ALA A 116 8.61 -14.75 8.86
C ALA A 116 9.43 -13.45 8.97
N ALA A 117 10.68 -13.46 8.49
CA ALA A 117 11.53 -12.27 8.48
C ALA A 117 10.92 -11.13 7.64
N ALA A 118 10.36 -11.46 6.47
CA ALA A 118 9.67 -10.49 5.62
C ALA A 118 8.43 -9.89 6.31
N ALA A 119 7.64 -10.70 7.02
CA ALA A 119 6.49 -10.21 7.77
C ALA A 119 6.91 -9.23 8.88
N GLU A 120 7.94 -9.55 9.67
CA GLU A 120 8.45 -8.64 10.70
C GLU A 120 9.01 -7.35 10.09
N GLN A 121 9.76 -7.44 8.98
CA GLN A 121 10.27 -6.28 8.27
C GLN A 121 9.13 -5.36 7.79
N ILE A 122 8.08 -5.95 7.21
CA ILE A 122 6.90 -5.20 6.73
C ILE A 122 6.22 -4.49 7.89
N ARG A 123 5.95 -5.18 9.01
CA ARG A 123 5.33 -4.57 10.20
C ARG A 123 6.17 -3.40 10.72
N GLY A 124 7.49 -3.56 10.81
CA GLY A 124 8.40 -2.50 11.25
C GLY A 124 8.36 -1.27 10.33
N LEU A 125 8.32 -1.48 9.01
CA LEU A 125 8.22 -0.38 8.04
C LEU A 125 6.86 0.32 8.10
N CYS A 126 5.76 -0.42 8.21
CA CYS A 126 4.41 0.15 8.36
C CYS A 126 4.28 0.95 9.67
N ALA A 127 4.79 0.41 10.78
CA ALA A 127 4.80 1.10 12.07
C ALA A 127 5.64 2.39 12.01
N GLY A 128 6.80 2.35 11.35
CA GLY A 128 7.62 3.53 11.13
C GLY A 128 6.93 4.59 10.27
N SER A 129 6.22 4.16 9.22
CA SER A 129 5.43 5.06 8.34
C SER A 129 4.35 5.78 9.14
N ARG A 130 3.51 5.04 9.88
CA ARG A 130 2.47 5.62 10.75
C ARG A 130 3.04 6.61 11.74
N LYS A 131 4.12 6.23 12.44
CA LYS A 131 4.76 7.11 13.43
C LYS A 131 5.15 8.46 12.84
N VAL A 132 5.72 8.48 11.63
CA VAL A 132 6.10 9.73 10.96
C VAL A 132 4.87 10.57 10.62
N LEU A 133 3.81 9.95 10.09
CA LEU A 133 2.57 10.64 9.72
C LEU A 133 1.82 11.18 10.94
N ASP A 134 1.82 10.45 12.06
CA ASP A 134 1.17 10.88 13.30
C ASP A 134 1.91 12.07 13.93
N LEU A 135 3.25 12.06 13.90
CA LEU A 135 4.05 13.21 14.35
C LEU A 135 3.81 14.45 13.48
N ALA A 136 3.78 14.28 12.15
CA ALA A 136 3.51 15.36 11.22
C ALA A 136 2.10 15.95 11.40
N ARG A 137 1.10 15.10 11.65
CA ARG A 137 -0.26 15.53 11.96
C ARG A 137 -0.33 16.28 13.28
N GLY A 138 0.33 15.79 14.32
CA GLY A 138 0.43 16.47 15.61
C GLY A 138 1.05 17.86 15.50
N ALA A 139 2.12 18.00 14.70
CA ALA A 139 2.76 19.28 14.42
C ALA A 139 1.86 20.23 13.62
N ALA A 140 1.13 19.74 12.62
CA ALA A 140 0.17 20.56 11.87
C ALA A 140 -1.00 21.03 12.76
N ALA A 141 -1.45 20.20 13.70
CA ALA A 141 -2.53 20.55 14.63
C ALA A 141 -2.13 21.65 15.64
N SER A 142 -0.84 21.77 15.98
CA SER A 142 -0.35 22.77 16.94
C SER A 142 -0.03 24.14 16.31
N ALA A 143 -0.21 24.31 15.00
CA ALA A 143 0.05 25.54 14.25
C ALA A 143 -1.24 26.19 13.71
N PRO A 144 -2.02 26.91 14.53
CA PRO A 144 -3.34 27.42 14.14
C PRO A 144 -3.31 28.51 13.05
N ALA A 145 -2.18 29.17 12.83
CA ALA A 145 -2.03 30.21 11.81
C ALA A 145 -2.21 29.70 10.37
N ASP A 146 -1.95 28.40 10.13
CA ASP A 146 -1.94 27.79 8.78
C ASP A 146 -3.13 26.84 8.56
N PHE A 147 -4.24 27.06 9.26
CA PHE A 147 -5.37 26.12 9.33
C PHE A 147 -5.84 25.54 7.97
N PRO A 148 -6.08 26.33 6.89
CA PRO A 148 -6.51 25.78 5.60
C PRO A 148 -5.46 24.87 4.93
N GLN A 149 -4.17 25.14 5.15
CA GLN A 149 -3.08 24.31 4.64
C GLN A 149 -2.99 23.02 5.48
N ASN A 150 -3.10 23.14 6.79
CA ASN A 150 -3.06 22.01 7.73
C ASN A 150 -4.21 21.02 7.50
N LEU A 151 -5.41 21.48 7.10
CA LEU A 151 -6.52 20.59 6.74
C LEU A 151 -6.19 19.69 5.54
N LYS A 152 -5.57 20.26 4.48
CA LYS A 152 -5.16 19.49 3.29
C LYS A 152 -4.12 18.43 3.66
N PHE A 153 -3.10 18.84 4.43
CA PHE A 153 -2.06 17.93 4.90
C PHE A 153 -2.61 16.86 5.85
N SER A 154 -3.56 17.20 6.72
CA SER A 154 -4.23 16.22 7.57
C SER A 154 -4.97 15.16 6.76
N SER A 155 -5.65 15.54 5.68
CA SER A 155 -6.28 14.58 4.76
C SER A 155 -5.24 13.67 4.12
N ILE A 156 -4.15 14.23 3.58
CA ILE A 156 -3.06 13.46 2.95
C ILE A 156 -2.40 12.51 3.95
N TYR A 157 -2.07 12.98 5.17
CA TYR A 157 -1.46 12.16 6.21
C TYR A 157 -2.37 11.02 6.67
N SER A 158 -3.67 11.31 6.85
CA SER A 158 -4.65 10.28 7.21
C SER A 158 -4.87 9.26 6.09
N GLY A 159 -4.97 9.72 4.83
CA GLY A 159 -5.12 8.84 3.68
C GLY A 159 -3.92 7.92 3.48
N LEU A 160 -2.69 8.42 3.67
CA LEU A 160 -1.49 7.59 3.56
C LEU A 160 -1.33 6.61 4.73
N ALA A 161 -1.73 7.00 5.94
CA ALA A 161 -1.79 6.09 7.08
C ALA A 161 -2.80 4.96 6.82
N ASP A 162 -3.99 5.30 6.34
CA ASP A 162 -5.03 4.36 5.93
C ASP A 162 -4.57 3.39 4.82
N ALA A 163 -3.83 3.90 3.83
CA ALA A 163 -3.23 3.08 2.78
C ALA A 163 -2.16 2.13 3.35
N THR A 164 -1.35 2.61 4.29
CA THR A 164 -0.35 1.78 5.00
C THR A 164 -1.02 0.65 5.79
N ASP A 165 -2.13 0.94 6.47
CA ASP A 165 -2.89 -0.07 7.22
C ASP A 165 -3.54 -1.10 6.30
N ALA A 166 -4.06 -0.67 5.15
CA ALA A 166 -4.58 -1.58 4.14
C ALA A 166 -3.49 -2.47 3.55
N PHE A 167 -2.28 -1.92 3.32
CA PHE A 167 -1.14 -2.71 2.91
C PHE A 167 -0.74 -3.75 3.98
N GLU A 168 -0.71 -3.37 5.26
CA GLU A 168 -0.40 -4.31 6.34
C GLU A 168 -1.42 -5.46 6.43
N ARG A 169 -2.71 -5.16 6.31
CA ARG A 169 -3.77 -6.20 6.19
C ARG A 169 -3.57 -7.08 4.96
N CYS A 170 -3.13 -6.51 3.83
CA CYS A 170 -2.79 -7.27 2.63
C CYS A 170 -1.59 -8.20 2.86
N ALA A 171 -0.53 -7.71 3.49
CA ALA A 171 0.66 -8.50 3.83
C ALA A 171 0.32 -9.64 4.79
N GLU A 172 -0.53 -9.39 5.80
CA GLU A 172 -1.03 -10.43 6.69
C GLU A 172 -1.88 -11.47 5.95
N ALA A 173 -2.78 -11.03 5.08
CA ALA A 173 -3.58 -11.95 4.27
C ALA A 173 -2.70 -12.80 3.35
N LEU A 174 -1.70 -12.19 2.70
CA LEU A 174 -0.66 -12.87 1.92
C LEU A 174 0.14 -13.85 2.77
N PHE A 175 0.48 -13.51 4.02
CA PHE A 175 1.17 -14.38 4.97
C PHE A 175 0.34 -15.60 5.39
N ASN A 176 -0.99 -15.49 5.33
CA ASN A 176 -1.90 -16.57 5.73
C ASN A 176 -2.40 -17.42 4.56
N VAL A 177 -1.98 -17.11 3.31
CA VAL A 177 -2.16 -18.00 2.16
C VAL A 177 -1.17 -19.16 2.27
#